data_AF-A0A844NWQ3-F1
#
_entry.id   AF-A0A844NWQ3-F1
#
_cell.length_a   1.000
_cell.length_b   1.000
_cell.length_c   1.000
_cell.angle_alpha   90.00
_cell.angle_beta   90.00
_cell.angle_gamma   90.00
#
_symmetry.space_group_name_H-M   'P 1'
#
loop_
_entity.id
_entity.type
_entity.pdbx_description
1 polymer ?
#
loop_
_entity_poly.entity_id
_entity_poly.type
_entity_poly.pdbx_seq_one_letter_code
_entity_poly.pdbx_strand_id
1 'polypeptide(L)'
;MGGFWEQLQFAFYSKQFGRKERLQFYESMSTLLENGVPLKDAVAEVHKIFAHEGQHPFHPVAIASREALMGLSNGKRLATAMALYLPAQERALIEAGEMSGNLVQAMGDAVSLVEAQARIRATIWQALLYPSALSAMMVFLLCIVAYRMVPSLARLSDPVTWTGPLATLNAIASFVTGPGIYVLVAVITLTVVVIVTLPTYRWKGRVWLDRTLPPWSIYRMLQGTTFLLNMAVMLNAGIRPYDSLASMIKISPPWLKQRLEAARY
;
A
#
# COMPACT_ATOMS: atom_id res chain seq x y z
N MET A 1 15.87 -16.84 25.87
CA MET A 1 14.87 -15.84 26.32
C MET A 1 14.97 -14.61 25.41
N GLY A 2 14.29 -14.59 24.27
CA GLY A 2 14.31 -13.47 23.29
C GLY A 2 12.90 -13.05 22.85
N GLY A 3 11.88 -13.34 23.65
CA GLY A 3 10.53 -13.62 23.15
C GLY A 3 9.65 -12.45 22.70
N PHE A 4 10.00 -11.19 22.96
CA PHE A 4 9.13 -10.04 22.64
C PHE A 4 9.90 -8.82 22.14
N TRP A 5 10.99 -8.46 22.82
CA TRP A 5 11.81 -7.31 22.44
C TRP A 5 12.53 -7.52 21.09
N GLU A 6 13.00 -8.74 20.80
CA GLU A 6 13.57 -9.05 19.48
C GLU A 6 12.49 -8.96 18.40
N GLN A 7 11.29 -9.51 18.63
CA GLN A 7 10.19 -9.44 17.66
C GLN A 7 9.78 -8.00 17.35
N LEU A 8 9.75 -7.12 18.36
CA LEU A 8 9.48 -5.70 18.17
C LEU A 8 10.60 -4.99 17.41
N GLN A 9 11.87 -5.30 17.72
CA GLN A 9 13.01 -4.75 16.99
C GLN A 9 12.99 -5.21 15.52
N PHE A 10 12.74 -6.49 15.25
CA PHE A 10 12.60 -7.02 13.89
C PHE A 10 11.43 -6.39 13.14
N ALA A 11 10.27 -6.21 13.78
CA ALA A 11 9.13 -5.52 13.19
C ALA A 11 9.40 -4.03 12.92
N PHE A 12 10.21 -3.39 13.74
CA PHE A 12 10.64 -2.02 13.53
C PHE A 12 11.60 -1.91 12.35
N TYR A 13 12.63 -2.77 12.28
CA TYR A 13 13.59 -2.77 11.18
C TYR A 13 12.99 -3.21 9.85
N SER A 14 12.07 -4.18 9.83
CA SER A 14 11.37 -4.55 8.60
C SER A 14 10.52 -3.41 8.05
N LYS A 15 9.94 -2.57 8.92
CA LYS A 15 9.21 -1.38 8.52
C LYS A 15 10.13 -0.27 7.97
N GLN A 16 11.38 -0.23 8.40
CA GLN A 16 12.40 0.68 7.86
C GLN A 16 12.95 0.23 6.49
N PHE A 17 12.75 -1.03 6.11
CA PHE A 17 13.05 -1.52 4.76
C PHE A 17 11.97 -1.07 3.76
N GLY A 18 11.91 0.24 3.58
CA GLY A 18 10.93 0.96 2.80
C GLY A 18 11.16 0.81 1.30
N ARG A 19 10.39 1.59 0.52
CA ARG A 19 10.45 1.54 -0.95
C ARG A 19 11.86 1.77 -1.48
N LYS A 20 12.56 2.78 -0.96
CA LYS A 20 13.88 3.19 -1.43
C LYS A 20 14.90 2.09 -1.16
N GLU A 21 14.86 1.51 0.03
CA GLU A 21 15.76 0.47 0.50
C GLU A 21 15.56 -0.83 -0.29
N ARG A 22 14.31 -1.16 -0.62
CA ARG A 22 13.99 -2.30 -1.49
C ARG A 22 14.52 -2.15 -2.90
N LEU A 23 14.34 -0.98 -3.53
CA LEU A 23 14.90 -0.69 -4.85
C LEU A 23 16.42 -0.82 -4.85
N GLN A 24 17.09 -0.16 -3.89
CA GLN A 24 18.53 -0.25 -3.72
C GLN A 24 19.03 -1.70 -3.59
N PHE A 25 18.32 -2.51 -2.80
CA PHE A 25 18.66 -3.92 -2.64
C PHE A 25 18.48 -4.70 -3.96
N TYR A 26 17.33 -4.59 -4.62
CA TYR A 26 17.06 -5.34 -5.86
C TYR A 26 17.97 -4.92 -7.01
N GLU A 27 18.23 -3.62 -7.19
CA GLU A 27 19.15 -3.10 -8.20
C GLU A 27 20.57 -3.63 -7.98
N SER A 28 21.07 -3.53 -6.74
CA SER A 28 22.42 -4.04 -6.40
C SER A 28 22.52 -5.55 -6.61
N MET A 29 21.49 -6.29 -6.20
CA MET A 29 21.42 -7.74 -6.44
C MET A 29 21.36 -8.07 -7.93
N SER A 30 20.57 -7.35 -8.73
CA SER A 30 20.49 -7.56 -10.19
C SER A 30 21.86 -7.38 -10.83
N THR A 31 22.54 -6.27 -10.54
CA THR A 31 23.88 -5.99 -11.10
C THR A 31 24.91 -7.05 -10.72
N LEU A 32 24.94 -7.49 -9.45
CA LEU A 32 25.91 -8.51 -9.01
C LEU A 32 25.61 -9.88 -9.64
N LEU A 33 24.33 -10.28 -9.70
CA LEU A 33 23.91 -11.54 -10.28
C LEU A 33 24.11 -11.56 -11.81
N GLU A 34 23.89 -10.44 -12.50
CA GLU A 34 24.18 -10.27 -13.93
C GLU A 34 25.67 -10.45 -14.23
N ASN A 35 26.53 -10.00 -13.32
CA ASN A 35 27.98 -10.20 -13.39
C ASN A 35 28.42 -11.63 -13.00
N GLY A 36 27.49 -12.55 -12.78
CA GLY A 36 27.77 -13.94 -12.44
C GLY A 36 28.25 -14.14 -11.00
N VAL A 37 28.11 -13.15 -10.13
CA VAL A 37 28.46 -13.30 -8.70
C VAL A 37 27.49 -14.30 -8.05
N PRO A 38 27.99 -15.34 -7.36
CA PRO A 38 27.12 -16.30 -6.67
C PRO A 38 26.21 -15.60 -5.66
N LEU A 39 24.96 -16.05 -5.52
CA LEU A 39 23.93 -15.42 -4.69
C LEU A 39 24.41 -15.04 -3.28
N LYS A 40 25.09 -15.95 -2.58
CA LYS A 40 25.56 -15.71 -1.21
C LYS A 40 26.60 -14.58 -1.17
N ASP A 41 27.49 -14.53 -2.14
CA ASP A 41 28.54 -13.51 -2.24
C ASP A 41 27.95 -12.17 -2.68
N ALA A 42 26.95 -12.19 -3.57
CA ALA A 42 26.21 -10.99 -3.96
C ALA A 42 25.52 -10.34 -2.75
N VAL A 43 24.81 -11.12 -1.92
CA VAL A 43 24.20 -10.59 -0.69
C VAL A 43 25.28 -10.08 0.29
N ALA A 44 26.43 -10.75 0.37
CA ALA A 44 27.53 -10.31 1.22
C ALA A 44 28.10 -8.96 0.76
N GLU A 45 28.20 -8.75 -0.55
CA GLU A 45 28.69 -7.52 -1.12
C GLU A 45 27.69 -6.38 -0.92
N VAL A 46 26.40 -6.63 -1.15
CA VAL A 46 25.34 -5.68 -0.79
C VAL A 46 25.41 -5.30 0.69
N HIS A 47 25.61 -6.28 1.58
CA HIS A 47 25.78 -6.00 3.00
C HIS A 47 26.95 -5.04 3.26
N LYS A 48 28.13 -5.30 2.70
CA LYS A 48 29.31 -4.45 2.89
C LYS A 48 29.09 -3.02 2.38
N ILE A 49 28.52 -2.87 1.18
CA ILE A 49 28.25 -1.57 0.55
C ILE A 49 27.38 -0.71 1.46
N PHE A 50 26.26 -1.27 1.92
CA PHE A 50 25.29 -0.51 2.74
C PHE A 50 25.65 -0.43 4.22
N ALA A 51 26.46 -1.35 4.73
CA ALA A 51 27.05 -1.24 6.07
C ALA A 51 28.21 -0.24 6.10
N HIS A 52 28.71 0.21 4.95
CA HIS A 52 29.89 1.07 4.84
C HIS A 52 31.08 0.49 5.62
N GLU A 53 31.40 -0.78 5.35
CA GLU A 53 32.43 -1.54 6.09
C GLU A 53 32.22 -1.58 7.62
N GLY A 54 30.97 -1.44 8.07
CA GLY A 54 30.60 -1.45 9.48
C GLY A 54 30.47 -0.07 10.13
N GLN A 55 30.64 1.03 9.37
CA GLN A 55 30.39 2.38 9.88
C GLN A 55 28.89 2.73 9.97
N HIS A 56 28.06 2.09 9.15
CA HIS A 56 26.60 2.24 9.15
C HIS A 56 25.87 0.90 9.30
N PRO A 57 26.10 0.16 10.40
CA PRO A 57 25.54 -1.19 10.58
C PRO A 57 24.02 -1.18 10.74
N PHE A 58 23.45 -0.03 11.09
CA PHE A 58 22.01 0.16 11.25
C PHE A 58 21.30 0.63 9.97
N HIS A 59 21.99 0.70 8.83
CA HIS A 59 21.31 0.98 7.57
C HIS A 59 20.30 -0.15 7.27
N PRO A 60 19.04 0.14 6.89
CA PRO A 60 18.02 -0.91 6.76
C PRO A 60 18.39 -2.02 5.77
N VAL A 61 19.06 -1.64 4.67
CA VAL A 61 19.58 -2.62 3.68
C VAL A 61 20.70 -3.49 4.27
N ALA A 62 21.57 -2.93 5.12
CA ALA A 62 22.62 -3.68 5.80
C ALA A 62 22.04 -4.70 6.77
N ILE A 63 21.00 -4.32 7.52
CA ILE A 63 20.30 -5.23 8.44
C ILE A 63 19.60 -6.35 7.66
N ALA A 64 18.86 -6.01 6.62
CA ALA A 64 18.11 -6.99 5.82
C ALA A 64 19.04 -7.98 5.10
N SER A 65 20.16 -7.50 4.54
CA SER A 65 21.19 -8.34 3.91
C SER A 65 21.92 -9.22 4.92
N ARG A 66 22.15 -8.75 6.15
CA ARG A 66 22.70 -9.59 7.24
C ARG A 66 21.75 -10.74 7.57
N GLU A 67 20.45 -10.49 7.69
CA GLU A 67 19.44 -11.54 7.90
C GLU A 67 19.43 -12.54 6.74
N ALA A 68 19.48 -12.03 5.51
CA ALA A 68 19.58 -12.85 4.31
C ALA A 68 20.82 -13.77 4.34
N LEU A 69 21.98 -13.25 4.71
CA LEU A 69 23.23 -14.04 4.85
C LEU A 69 23.12 -15.15 5.90
N MET A 70 22.52 -14.84 7.06
CA MET A 70 22.29 -15.83 8.10
C MET A 70 21.33 -16.92 7.61
N GLY A 71 20.24 -16.54 6.93
CA GLY A 71 19.30 -17.50 6.34
C GLY A 71 19.93 -18.39 5.28
N LEU A 72 20.65 -17.80 4.32
CA LEU A 72 21.36 -18.54 3.26
C LEU A 72 22.42 -19.48 3.83
N SER A 73 23.17 -19.05 4.85
CA SER A 73 24.17 -19.90 5.52
C SER A 73 23.54 -21.08 6.25
N ASN A 74 22.29 -20.96 6.66
CA ASN A 74 21.49 -22.03 7.24
C ASN A 74 20.72 -22.87 6.19
N GLY A 75 21.04 -22.71 4.90
CA GLY A 75 20.42 -23.46 3.80
C GLY A 75 19.01 -23.01 3.43
N LYS A 76 18.53 -21.87 3.96
CA LYS A 76 17.25 -21.30 3.53
C LYS A 76 17.41 -20.61 2.17
N ARG A 77 16.30 -20.58 1.43
CA ARG A 77 16.14 -19.74 0.24
C ARG A 77 16.09 -18.25 0.61
N LEU A 78 16.53 -17.36 -0.27
CA LEU A 78 16.55 -15.90 -0.10
C LEU A 78 15.15 -15.36 0.23
N ALA A 79 14.12 -15.76 -0.53
CA ALA A 79 12.74 -15.32 -0.31
C ALA A 79 12.22 -15.70 1.08
N THR A 80 12.68 -16.85 1.60
CA THR A 80 12.34 -17.32 2.95
C THR A 80 13.14 -16.59 4.03
N ALA A 81 14.44 -16.37 3.80
CA ALA A 81 15.32 -15.66 4.71
C ALA A 81 14.86 -14.21 4.93
N MET A 82 14.37 -13.55 3.88
CA MET A 82 13.92 -12.15 3.92
C MET A 82 12.40 -12.00 4.06
N ALA A 83 11.68 -13.05 4.46
CA ALA A 83 10.22 -13.07 4.46
C ALA A 83 9.56 -11.94 5.27
N LEU A 84 10.24 -11.39 6.27
CA LEU A 84 9.76 -10.28 7.09
C LEU A 84 10.00 -8.91 6.45
N TYR A 85 10.99 -8.79 5.55
CA TYR A 85 11.39 -7.54 4.90
C TYR A 85 10.68 -7.34 3.55
N LEU A 86 10.31 -8.43 2.89
CA LEU A 86 9.74 -8.41 1.55
C LEU A 86 8.20 -8.43 1.60
N PRO A 87 7.52 -7.48 0.95
CA PRO A 87 6.08 -7.59 0.69
C PRO A 87 5.74 -8.88 -0.07
N ALA A 88 4.54 -9.40 0.14
CA ALA A 88 4.13 -10.71 -0.36
C ALA A 88 4.31 -10.88 -1.88
N GLN A 89 4.02 -9.84 -2.67
CA GLN A 89 4.16 -9.87 -4.13
C GLN A 89 5.63 -9.90 -4.57
N GLU A 90 6.48 -9.08 -3.95
CA GLU A 90 7.92 -9.02 -4.23
C GLU A 90 8.60 -10.34 -3.85
N ARG A 91 8.21 -10.91 -2.70
CA ARG A 91 8.68 -12.23 -2.25
C ARG A 91 8.31 -13.35 -3.22
N ALA A 92 7.10 -13.33 -3.77
CA ALA A 92 6.65 -14.35 -4.71
C ALA A 92 7.45 -14.33 -6.03
N LEU A 93 7.83 -13.14 -6.51
CA LEU A 93 8.72 -13.00 -7.68
C LEU A 93 10.10 -13.58 -7.40
N ILE A 94 10.68 -13.26 -6.24
CA ILE A 94 11.99 -13.78 -5.84
C ILE A 94 11.95 -15.31 -5.67
N GLU A 95 10.91 -15.84 -5.03
CA GLU A 95 10.72 -17.29 -4.88
C GLU A 95 10.61 -18.01 -6.23
N ALA A 96 9.88 -17.43 -7.19
CA ALA A 96 9.80 -17.94 -8.57
C ALA A 96 11.15 -17.87 -9.30
N GLY A 97 11.93 -16.82 -9.09
CA GLY A 97 13.30 -16.68 -9.59
C GLY A 97 14.26 -17.72 -9.02
N GLU A 98 14.17 -18.00 -7.71
CA GLU A 98 14.96 -19.06 -7.05
C GLU A 98 14.62 -20.45 -7.58
N MET A 99 13.33 -20.71 -7.84
CA MET A 99 12.88 -22.01 -8.37
C MET A 99 13.24 -22.23 -9.83
N SER A 100 13.19 -21.18 -10.65
CA SER A 100 13.53 -21.24 -12.07
C SER A 100 15.03 -21.06 -12.35
N GLY A 101 15.81 -20.68 -11.33
CA GLY A 101 17.24 -20.35 -11.48
C GLY A 101 17.50 -18.97 -12.11
N ASN A 102 16.46 -18.19 -12.39
CA ASN A 102 16.57 -16.88 -13.01
C ASN A 102 16.32 -15.74 -12.01
N LEU A 103 17.25 -15.62 -11.05
CA LEU A 103 17.19 -14.58 -10.02
C LEU A 103 17.44 -13.17 -10.57
N VAL A 104 18.23 -13.02 -11.64
CA VAL A 104 18.47 -11.73 -12.32
C VAL A 104 17.13 -11.13 -12.78
N GLN A 105 16.37 -11.89 -13.57
CA GLN A 105 15.07 -11.42 -14.04
C GLN A 105 14.11 -11.13 -12.88
N ALA A 106 14.10 -11.97 -11.85
CA ALA A 106 13.23 -11.77 -10.69
C ALA A 106 13.53 -10.47 -9.93
N MET A 107 14.81 -10.06 -9.82
CA MET A 107 15.18 -8.77 -9.21
C MET A 107 14.71 -7.60 -10.08
N GLY A 108 14.89 -7.66 -11.40
CA GLY A 108 14.38 -6.65 -12.34
C GLY A 108 12.86 -6.52 -12.34
N ASP A 109 12.15 -7.65 -12.26
CA ASP A 109 10.69 -7.69 -12.12
C ASP A 109 10.24 -7.08 -10.78
N ALA A 110 10.97 -7.33 -9.69
CA ALA A 110 10.71 -6.74 -8.39
C ALA A 110 10.92 -5.21 -8.41
N VAL A 111 11.97 -4.70 -9.05
CA VAL A 111 12.18 -3.26 -9.28
C VAL A 111 10.99 -2.66 -10.02
N SER A 112 10.65 -3.25 -11.17
CA SER A 112 9.53 -2.80 -12.02
C SER A 112 8.20 -2.78 -11.24
N LEU A 113 7.95 -3.79 -10.42
CA LEU A 113 6.77 -3.86 -9.56
C LEU A 113 6.74 -2.73 -8.53
N VAL A 114 7.85 -2.48 -7.84
CA VAL A 114 7.95 -1.42 -6.82
C VAL A 114 7.73 -0.04 -7.44
N GLU A 115 8.32 0.21 -8.61
CA GLU A 115 8.15 1.47 -9.35
C GLU A 115 6.72 1.65 -9.87
N ALA A 116 6.11 0.60 -10.44
CA ALA A 116 4.73 0.64 -10.90
C ALA A 116 3.77 0.97 -9.75
N GLN A 117 3.95 0.32 -8.59
CA GLN A 117 3.17 0.64 -7.39
C GLN A 117 3.37 2.07 -6.91
N ALA A 118 4.61 2.58 -6.96
CA ALA A 118 4.92 3.95 -6.59
C ALA A 118 4.24 4.96 -7.51
N ARG A 119 4.26 4.71 -8.83
CA ARG A 119 3.61 5.54 -9.84
C ARG A 119 2.10 5.59 -9.62
N ILE A 120 1.46 4.44 -9.43
CA ILE A 120 0.01 4.35 -9.15
C ILE A 120 -0.34 5.17 -7.91
N ARG A 121 0.40 4.99 -6.82
CA ARG A 121 0.16 5.75 -5.57
C ARG A 121 0.35 7.25 -5.77
N ALA A 122 1.40 7.66 -6.50
CA ALA A 122 1.65 9.06 -6.79
C ALA A 122 0.51 9.68 -7.60
N THR A 123 0.02 9.00 -8.63
CA THR A 123 -1.12 9.45 -9.44
C THR A 123 -2.38 9.61 -8.60
N ILE A 124 -2.67 8.65 -7.70
CA ILE A 124 -3.83 8.75 -6.79
C ILE A 124 -3.70 9.98 -5.87
N TRP A 125 -2.52 10.18 -5.26
CA TRP A 125 -2.29 11.34 -4.39
C TRP A 125 -2.40 12.66 -5.14
N GLN A 126 -1.85 12.75 -6.34
CA GLN A 126 -1.94 13.93 -7.19
C GLN A 126 -3.39 14.24 -7.57
N ALA A 127 -4.20 13.23 -7.91
CA ALA A 127 -5.60 13.40 -8.22
C ALA A 127 -6.45 13.86 -7.01
N LEU A 128 -6.07 13.44 -5.80
CA LEU A 128 -6.78 13.81 -4.56
C LEU A 128 -6.33 15.16 -3.98
N LEU A 129 -5.13 15.63 -4.30
CA LEU A 129 -4.57 16.86 -3.73
C LEU A 129 -5.46 18.08 -4.06
N TYR A 130 -5.87 18.25 -5.31
CA TYR A 130 -6.67 19.41 -5.72
C TYR A 130 -8.06 19.43 -5.06
N PRO A 131 -8.88 18.37 -5.15
CA PRO A 131 -10.19 18.34 -4.48
C PRO A 131 -10.08 18.50 -2.96
N SER A 132 -9.06 17.91 -2.32
CA SER A 132 -8.87 18.01 -0.86
C SER A 132 -8.49 19.42 -0.43
N ALA A 133 -7.57 20.09 -1.14
CA ALA A 133 -7.19 21.47 -0.87
C ALA A 133 -8.38 22.43 -1.04
N LEU A 134 -9.14 22.28 -2.14
CA LEU A 134 -10.34 23.09 -2.38
C LEU A 134 -11.41 22.86 -1.31
N SER A 135 -11.64 21.60 -0.92
CA SER A 135 -12.60 21.25 0.14
C SER A 135 -12.18 21.82 1.49
N ALA A 136 -10.89 21.75 1.83
CA ALA A 136 -10.36 22.33 3.06
C ALA A 136 -10.53 23.86 3.09
N MET A 137 -10.25 24.55 1.98
CA MET A 137 -10.50 25.98 1.84
C MET A 137 -11.98 26.32 2.00
N MET A 138 -12.87 25.54 1.38
CA MET A 138 -14.32 25.75 1.49
C MET A 138 -14.79 25.60 2.95
N VAL A 139 -14.39 24.52 3.63
CA VAL A 139 -14.72 24.31 5.06
C VAL A 139 -14.17 25.46 5.91
N PHE A 140 -12.94 25.91 5.64
CA PHE A 140 -12.33 27.03 6.36
C PHE A 140 -13.12 28.33 6.20
N LEU A 141 -13.51 28.69 4.96
CA LEU A 141 -14.33 29.87 4.70
C LEU A 141 -15.70 29.79 5.37
N LEU A 142 -16.35 28.63 5.29
CA LEU A 142 -17.62 28.37 5.96
C LEU A 142 -17.51 28.56 7.48
N CYS A 143 -16.41 28.11 8.09
CA CYS A 143 -16.14 28.35 9.51
C CYS A 143 -15.96 29.84 9.83
N ILE A 144 -15.25 30.61 9.00
CA ILE A 144 -15.13 32.07 9.21
C ILE A 144 -16.50 32.73 9.17
N VAL A 145 -17.32 32.39 8.17
CA VAL A 145 -18.67 32.93 8.03
C VAL A 145 -19.50 32.60 9.28
N ALA A 146 -19.47 31.33 9.70
CA ALA A 146 -20.29 30.83 10.78
C ALA A 146 -19.89 31.35 12.17
N TYR A 147 -18.58 31.38 12.47
CA TYR A 147 -18.07 31.71 13.81
C TYR A 147 -17.65 33.18 13.99
N ARG A 148 -17.40 33.92 12.90
CA ARG A 148 -17.02 35.35 13.00
C ARG A 148 -18.00 36.28 12.31
N MET A 149 -18.34 36.03 11.05
CA MET A 149 -19.11 36.99 10.25
C MET A 149 -20.57 37.10 10.74
N VAL A 150 -21.29 35.97 10.81
CA VAL A 150 -22.70 35.95 11.22
C VAL A 150 -22.89 36.49 12.65
N PRO A 151 -22.09 36.09 13.66
CA PRO A 151 -22.17 36.68 15.00
C PRO A 151 -21.90 38.18 15.04
N SER A 152 -21.07 38.71 14.13
CA SER A 152 -20.80 40.16 14.06
C SER A 152 -21.99 40.91 13.48
N LEU A 153 -22.63 40.38 12.43
CA LEU A 153 -23.86 40.94 11.84
C LEU A 153 -25.05 40.86 12.81
N ALA A 154 -25.16 39.77 13.56
CA ALA A 154 -26.23 39.57 14.55
C ALA A 154 -26.21 40.62 15.69
N ARG A 155 -25.08 41.29 15.93
CA ARG A 155 -25.00 42.41 16.89
C ARG A 155 -25.65 43.70 16.36
N LEU A 156 -25.80 43.82 15.04
CA LEU A 156 -26.35 45.02 14.39
C LEU A 156 -27.84 44.86 14.06
N SER A 157 -28.30 43.64 13.79
CA SER A 157 -29.68 43.34 13.40
C SER A 157 -30.02 41.91 13.79
N ASP A 158 -31.25 41.70 14.27
CA ASP A 158 -31.73 40.39 14.68
C ASP A 158 -31.75 39.40 13.49
N PRO A 159 -31.00 38.27 13.56
CA PRO A 159 -30.97 37.26 12.52
C PRO A 159 -32.34 36.69 12.09
N VAL A 160 -33.35 36.78 12.97
CA VAL A 160 -34.72 36.30 12.67
C VAL A 160 -35.41 37.16 11.62
N THR A 161 -35.02 38.44 11.50
CA THR A 161 -35.59 39.39 10.53
C THR A 161 -34.93 39.35 9.16
N TRP A 162 -33.84 38.59 9.02
CA TRP A 162 -33.08 38.53 7.78
C TRP A 162 -33.85 37.77 6.70
N THR A 163 -33.91 38.36 5.51
CA THR A 163 -34.52 37.76 4.31
C THR A 163 -33.53 37.74 3.15
N GLY A 164 -33.79 36.92 2.13
CA GLY A 164 -32.93 36.83 0.94
C GLY A 164 -31.51 36.30 1.25
N PRO A 165 -30.43 36.93 0.73
CA PRO A 165 -29.05 36.46 0.89
C PRO A 165 -28.55 36.38 2.35
N LEU A 166 -29.07 37.22 3.25
CA LEU A 166 -28.72 37.18 4.67
C LEU A 166 -29.31 35.95 5.37
N ALA A 167 -30.51 35.54 4.97
CA ALA A 167 -31.16 34.33 5.49
C ALA A 167 -30.40 33.06 5.07
N THR A 168 -29.93 32.99 3.82
CA THR A 168 -29.14 31.84 3.33
C THR A 168 -27.78 31.77 4.03
N LEU A 169 -27.13 32.92 4.27
CA LEU A 169 -25.89 32.99 5.04
C LEU A 169 -26.08 32.47 6.47
N ASN A 170 -27.17 32.86 7.14
CA ASN A 170 -27.50 32.39 8.49
C ASN A 170 -27.86 30.89 8.52
N ALA A 171 -28.54 30.37 7.50
CA ALA A 171 -28.82 28.94 7.36
C ALA A 171 -27.54 28.11 7.20
N ILE A 172 -26.59 28.58 6.39
CA ILE A 172 -25.28 27.93 6.23
C ILE A 172 -24.49 28.00 7.54
N ALA A 173 -24.48 29.15 8.20
CA ALA A 173 -23.77 29.33 9.47
C ALA A 173 -24.34 28.43 10.58
N SER A 174 -25.66 28.39 10.74
CA SER A 174 -26.33 27.53 11.72
C SER A 174 -26.15 26.04 11.42
N PHE A 175 -26.06 25.65 10.13
CA PHE A 175 -25.65 24.31 9.76
C PHE A 175 -24.23 24.00 10.21
N VAL A 176 -23.26 24.90 9.97
CA VAL A 176 -21.85 24.71 10.33
C VAL A 176 -21.64 24.67 11.85
N THR A 177 -22.31 25.53 12.62
CA THR A 177 -22.18 25.56 14.09
C THR A 177 -22.99 24.47 14.79
N GLY A 178 -24.08 23.98 14.18
CA GLY A 178 -24.91 22.91 14.71
C GLY A 178 -24.55 21.55 14.12
N PRO A 179 -25.35 21.01 13.18
CA PRO A 179 -25.22 19.63 12.72
C PRO A 179 -23.98 19.34 11.84
N GLY A 180 -23.27 20.37 11.39
CA GLY A 180 -22.17 20.27 10.43
C GLY A 180 -21.03 19.37 10.92
N ILE A 181 -20.75 19.36 12.23
CA ILE A 181 -19.74 18.46 12.79
C ILE A 181 -20.13 16.98 12.66
N TYR A 182 -21.41 16.64 12.84
CA TYR A 182 -21.89 15.26 12.67
C TYR A 182 -21.81 14.81 11.22
N VAL A 183 -22.09 15.72 10.27
CA VAL A 183 -21.95 15.45 8.83
C VAL A 183 -20.49 15.21 8.46
N LEU A 184 -19.57 16.05 8.97
CA LEU A 184 -18.13 15.88 8.75
C LEU A 184 -17.62 14.55 9.32
N VAL A 185 -18.02 14.20 10.54
CA VAL A 185 -17.71 12.90 11.16
C VAL A 185 -18.30 11.75 10.36
N ALA A 186 -19.55 11.88 9.87
CA ALA A 186 -20.19 10.87 9.05
C ALA A 186 -19.46 10.64 7.71
N VAL A 187 -19.01 11.71 7.04
CA VAL A 187 -18.23 11.62 5.79
C VAL A 187 -16.87 10.95 6.03
N ILE A 188 -16.16 11.33 7.10
CA ILE A 188 -14.88 10.70 7.45
C ILE A 188 -15.09 9.22 7.77
N THR A 189 -16.09 8.91 8.59
CA THR A 189 -16.43 7.53 8.97
C THR A 189 -16.79 6.70 7.75
N LEU A 190 -17.63 7.23 6.85
CA LEU A 190 -17.98 6.57 5.59
C LEU A 190 -16.74 6.29 4.76
N THR A 191 -15.85 7.28 4.60
CA THR A 191 -14.60 7.14 3.84
C THR A 191 -13.72 6.04 4.42
N VAL A 192 -13.54 6.00 5.74
CA VAL A 192 -12.78 4.95 6.44
C VAL A 192 -13.42 3.59 6.25
N VAL A 193 -14.75 3.49 6.39
CA VAL A 193 -15.50 2.25 6.17
C VAL A 193 -15.31 1.76 4.73
N VAL A 194 -15.37 2.64 3.73
CA VAL A 194 -15.10 2.27 2.34
C VAL A 194 -13.68 1.68 2.22
N ILE A 195 -12.65 2.39 2.67
CA ILE A 195 -11.25 1.95 2.57
C ILE A 195 -11.03 0.60 3.26
N VAL A 196 -11.59 0.42 4.46
CA VAL A 196 -11.45 -0.82 5.24
C VAL A 196 -12.22 -1.98 4.62
N THR A 197 -13.40 -1.73 4.03
CA THR A 197 -14.24 -2.79 3.45
C THR A 197 -13.73 -3.28 2.09
N LEU A 198 -12.94 -2.48 1.37
CA LEU A 198 -12.34 -2.89 0.08
C LEU A 198 -11.60 -4.25 0.16
N PRO A 199 -10.62 -4.48 1.04
CA PRO A 199 -9.90 -5.76 1.06
C PRO A 199 -10.63 -6.93 1.73
N THR A 200 -11.52 -6.68 2.68
CA THR A 200 -12.01 -7.71 3.64
C THR A 200 -13.45 -8.17 3.42
N TYR A 201 -14.35 -7.34 2.88
CA TYR A 201 -15.79 -7.57 3.02
C TYR A 201 -16.39 -8.53 1.96
N ARG A 202 -17.06 -9.62 2.36
CA ARG A 202 -17.40 -10.77 1.47
C ARG A 202 -18.90 -10.96 1.13
N TRP A 203 -19.72 -9.92 1.25
CA TRP A 203 -21.18 -10.05 1.17
C TRP A 203 -21.76 -10.22 -0.26
N LYS A 204 -22.92 -10.89 -0.42
CA LYS A 204 -23.56 -11.21 -1.72
C LYS A 204 -23.91 -9.98 -2.57
N GLY A 205 -24.35 -8.87 -1.95
CA GLY A 205 -24.65 -7.62 -2.66
C GLY A 205 -23.41 -6.84 -3.13
N ARG A 206 -22.21 -7.29 -2.76
CA ARG A 206 -20.96 -6.65 -3.19
C ARG A 206 -20.71 -6.75 -4.69
N VAL A 207 -21.26 -7.76 -5.37
CA VAL A 207 -21.14 -7.91 -6.83
C VAL A 207 -21.72 -6.70 -7.58
N TRP A 208 -22.81 -6.13 -7.04
CA TRP A 208 -23.40 -4.92 -7.58
C TRP A 208 -22.50 -3.69 -7.32
N LEU A 209 -22.05 -3.49 -6.07
CA LEU A 209 -21.13 -2.41 -5.69
C LEU A 209 -19.84 -2.40 -6.53
N ASP A 210 -19.23 -3.59 -6.71
CA ASP A 210 -18.02 -3.75 -7.50
C ASP A 210 -18.25 -3.46 -9.01
N ARG A 211 -19.51 -3.43 -9.49
CA ARG A 211 -19.85 -3.08 -10.88
C ARG A 211 -20.21 -1.60 -11.05
N THR A 212 -20.89 -0.98 -10.08
CA THR A 212 -21.49 0.36 -10.24
C THR A 212 -20.72 1.48 -9.56
N LEU A 213 -20.09 1.25 -8.41
CA LEU A 213 -19.49 2.32 -7.61
C LEU A 213 -17.97 2.43 -7.78
N PRO A 214 -17.43 3.62 -8.11
CA PRO A 214 -16.02 3.80 -8.48
C PRO A 214 -14.98 3.26 -7.47
N PRO A 215 -15.12 3.40 -6.14
CA PRO A 215 -14.11 2.87 -5.22
C PRO A 215 -13.96 1.34 -5.32
N TRP A 216 -15.08 0.63 -5.45
CA TRP A 216 -15.12 -0.83 -5.52
C TRP A 216 -14.84 -1.35 -6.93
N SER A 217 -15.28 -0.64 -7.97
CA SER A 217 -15.00 -1.02 -9.37
C SER A 217 -13.53 -0.86 -9.72
N ILE A 218 -12.89 0.23 -9.26
CA ILE A 218 -11.44 0.45 -9.39
C ILE A 218 -10.68 -0.62 -8.63
N TYR A 219 -11.08 -0.92 -7.38
CA TYR A 219 -10.45 -1.99 -6.61
C TYR A 219 -10.54 -3.35 -7.31
N ARG A 220 -11.71 -3.71 -7.85
CA ARG A 220 -11.90 -4.94 -8.63
C ARG A 220 -10.98 -4.97 -9.86
N MET A 221 -10.91 -3.86 -10.60
CA MET A 221 -10.07 -3.76 -11.80
C MET A 221 -8.59 -3.92 -11.45
N LEU A 222 -8.10 -3.23 -10.42
CA LEU A 222 -6.72 -3.34 -9.96
C LEU A 222 -6.37 -4.78 -9.55
N GLN A 223 -7.20 -5.41 -8.72
CA GLN A 223 -6.97 -6.80 -8.30
C GLN A 223 -7.05 -7.79 -9.47
N GLY A 224 -7.94 -7.56 -10.43
CA GLY A 224 -8.05 -8.36 -11.66
C GLY A 224 -6.78 -8.25 -12.52
N THR A 225 -6.27 -7.04 -12.72
CA THR A 225 -5.02 -6.83 -13.48
C THR A 225 -3.82 -7.46 -12.76
N THR A 226 -3.69 -7.27 -11.44
CA THR A 226 -2.62 -7.92 -10.66
C THR A 226 -2.71 -9.44 -10.73
N PHE A 227 -3.92 -10.00 -10.71
CA PHE A 227 -4.12 -11.43 -10.89
C PHE A 227 -3.62 -11.91 -12.26
N LEU A 228 -4.03 -11.24 -13.35
CA LEU A 228 -3.63 -11.63 -14.70
C LEU A 228 -2.12 -11.53 -14.91
N LEU A 229 -1.49 -10.47 -14.39
CA LEU A 229 -0.04 -10.30 -14.45
C LEU A 229 0.71 -11.41 -13.73
N ASN A 230 0.35 -11.68 -12.47
CA ASN A 230 0.99 -12.73 -11.69
C ASN A 230 0.79 -14.11 -12.34
N MET A 231 -0.41 -14.39 -12.86
CA MET A 231 -0.68 -15.64 -13.57
C MET A 231 0.19 -15.76 -14.83
N ALA A 232 0.30 -14.70 -15.63
CA ALA A 232 1.13 -14.69 -16.84
C ALA A 232 2.61 -14.96 -16.52
N VAL A 233 3.14 -14.34 -15.46
CA VAL A 233 4.53 -14.57 -15.00
C VAL A 233 4.74 -16.02 -14.58
N MET A 234 3.83 -16.60 -13.78
CA MET A 234 3.96 -17.98 -13.31
C MET A 234 3.84 -18.99 -14.46
N LEU A 235 2.94 -18.76 -15.41
CA LEU A 235 2.79 -19.61 -16.59
C LEU A 235 4.01 -19.55 -17.51
N ASN A 236 4.57 -18.35 -17.73
CA ASN A 236 5.81 -18.19 -18.49
C ASN A 236 7.01 -18.85 -17.81
N ALA A 237 7.01 -18.92 -16.47
CA ALA A 237 7.99 -19.66 -15.70
C ALA A 237 7.77 -21.19 -15.72
N GLY A 238 6.79 -21.69 -16.48
CA GLY A 238 6.51 -23.12 -16.63
C GLY A 238 5.73 -23.75 -15.46
N ILE A 239 5.20 -22.93 -14.54
CA ILE A 239 4.39 -23.43 -13.42
C ILE A 239 3.01 -23.83 -13.95
N ARG A 240 2.53 -25.01 -13.53
CA ARG A 240 1.21 -25.51 -13.95
C ARG A 240 0.11 -24.53 -13.50
N PRO A 241 -0.91 -24.27 -14.33
CA PRO A 241 -1.99 -23.32 -14.00
C PRO A 241 -2.64 -23.57 -12.63
N TYR A 242 -2.81 -24.85 -12.26
CA TYR A 242 -3.37 -25.24 -10.97
C TYR A 242 -2.48 -24.83 -9.79
N ASP A 243 -1.17 -25.06 -9.88
CA ASP A 243 -0.21 -24.73 -8.82
C ASP A 243 -0.03 -23.21 -8.69
N SER A 244 -0.06 -22.49 -9.82
CA SER A 244 -0.10 -21.03 -9.87
C SER A 244 -1.32 -20.47 -9.15
N LEU A 245 -2.52 -20.98 -9.47
CA LEU A 245 -3.76 -20.57 -8.83
C LEU A 245 -3.75 -20.87 -7.32
N ALA A 246 -3.30 -22.06 -6.91
CA ALA A 246 -3.21 -22.46 -5.51
C ALA A 246 -2.25 -21.56 -4.70
N SER A 247 -1.12 -21.17 -5.31
CA SER A 247 -0.15 -20.25 -4.70
C SER A 247 -0.73 -18.84 -4.56
N MET A 248 -1.42 -18.36 -5.60
CA MET A 248 -2.08 -17.05 -5.58
C MET A 248 -3.18 -16.96 -4.53
N ILE A 249 -3.98 -18.01 -4.32
CA ILE A 249 -5.03 -18.06 -3.28
C ILE A 249 -4.46 -17.82 -1.88
N LYS A 250 -3.25 -18.34 -1.59
CA LYS A 250 -2.61 -18.20 -0.26
C LYS A 250 -2.19 -16.77 0.05
N ILE A 251 -1.78 -16.02 -0.95
CA ILE A 251 -1.26 -14.65 -0.80
C ILE A 251 -2.29 -13.56 -1.10
N SER A 252 -3.46 -13.95 -1.63
CA SER A 252 -4.51 -13.01 -2.06
C SER A 252 -5.30 -12.42 -0.89
N PRO A 253 -5.70 -11.13 -0.97
CA PRO A 253 -6.58 -10.53 0.01
C PRO A 253 -7.94 -11.26 0.07
N PRO A 254 -8.68 -11.19 1.21
CA PRO A 254 -9.93 -11.89 1.41
C PRO A 254 -10.96 -11.80 0.27
N TRP A 255 -11.08 -10.62 -0.36
CA TRP A 255 -11.97 -10.38 -1.49
C TRP A 255 -11.57 -11.14 -2.77
N LEU A 256 -10.26 -11.20 -3.08
CA LEU A 256 -9.74 -11.89 -4.25
C LEU A 256 -9.75 -13.40 -4.00
N LYS A 257 -9.36 -13.83 -2.80
CA LYS A 257 -9.38 -15.22 -2.36
C LYS A 257 -10.74 -15.89 -2.60
N GLN A 258 -11.84 -15.25 -2.18
CA GLN A 258 -13.19 -15.78 -2.39
C GLN A 258 -13.52 -16.04 -3.88
N ARG A 259 -13.03 -15.18 -4.79
CA ARG A 259 -13.27 -15.32 -6.23
C ARG A 259 -12.41 -16.40 -6.86
N LEU A 260 -11.14 -16.50 -6.45
CA LEU A 260 -10.24 -17.54 -6.92
C LEU A 260 -10.67 -18.92 -6.41
N GLU A 261 -11.16 -19.01 -5.18
CA GLU A 261 -11.74 -20.25 -4.62
C GLU A 261 -13.00 -20.67 -5.39
N ALA A 262 -13.85 -19.72 -5.78
CA ALA A 262 -15.02 -19.99 -6.60
C ALA A 262 -14.66 -20.48 -8.02
N ALA A 263 -13.51 -20.09 -8.57
CA ALA A 263 -13.03 -20.52 -9.89
C ALA A 263 -12.33 -21.90 -9.86
N ARG A 264 -12.11 -22.48 -8.67
CA ARG A 264 -11.52 -23.82 -8.51
C ARG A 264 -12.54 -24.95 -8.68
N TYR A 265 -13.84 -24.63 -8.56
CA TYR A 265 -14.96 -25.54 -8.73
C TYR A 265 -15.62 -25.30 -10.09
#